data_AF-A0A0N5CXZ7-F1
#
_entry.id   AF-A0A0N5CXZ7-F1
#
_cell.length_a   1.000
_cell.length_b   1.000
_cell.length_c   1.000
_cell.angle_alpha   90.00
_cell.angle_beta   90.00
_cell.angle_gamma   90.00
#
_symmetry.space_group_name_H-M   'P 1'
#
loop_
_entity.id
_entity.type
_entity.pdbx_description
1 polymer ?
#
loop_
_entity_poly.entity_id
_entity_poly.type
_entity_poly.pdbx_seq_one_letter_code
_entity_poly.pdbx_strand_id
1 'polypeptide(L)'
;MFGLGVEGILKQFQIYLKTYIPPNLSHTAFDRNMLKNRYKDVVCIDETRVVLQEGDCDYIHANHVRGEPFVNPFICTQGPLPMTVNDFWTMIMQEKVSNIVMLCNVMEAGKNKCFQYWPQEVGTSLTFRGYLCTQILFNFVSSEE
;
A
#
# COMPACT_ATOMS: atom_id res chain seq x y z
N MET A 1 20.87 -7.96 -24.08
CA MET A 1 19.86 -7.49 -23.12
C MET A 1 20.05 -6.00 -22.80
N PHE A 2 20.32 -5.15 -23.81
CA PHE A 2 20.44 -3.68 -23.70
C PHE A 2 19.84 -2.96 -24.93
N GLY A 3 18.93 -3.63 -25.66
CA GLY A 3 18.63 -3.30 -27.07
C GLY A 3 17.90 -1.98 -27.30
N LEU A 4 17.31 -1.36 -26.28
CA LEU A 4 16.47 -0.17 -26.43
C LEU A 4 17.14 1.14 -25.96
N GLY A 5 18.15 1.05 -25.09
CA GLY A 5 18.68 2.23 -24.39
C GLY A 5 17.62 2.96 -23.54
N VAL A 6 18.01 4.07 -22.90
CA VAL A 6 17.11 4.89 -22.06
C VAL A 6 15.94 5.44 -22.90
N GLU A 7 16.23 5.96 -24.09
CA GLU A 7 15.21 6.53 -24.98
C GLU A 7 14.17 5.49 -25.41
N GLY A 8 14.61 4.27 -25.77
CA GLY A 8 13.69 3.22 -26.17
C GLY A 8 12.81 2.73 -25.01
N ILE A 9 13.35 2.65 -23.79
CA ILE A 9 12.56 2.33 -22.58
C ILE A 9 11.54 3.43 -22.29
N LEU A 10 11.95 4.70 -22.36
CA LEU A 10 11.04 5.84 -22.18
C LEU A 10 9.91 5.83 -23.21
N LYS A 11 10.23 5.54 -24.47
CA LYS A 11 9.24 5.42 -25.54
C LYS A 11 8.26 4.29 -25.26
N GLN A 12 8.73 3.12 -24.82
CA GLN A 12 7.83 2.01 -24.45
C GLN A 12 6.93 2.38 -23.27
N PHE A 13 7.47 3.00 -22.21
CA PHE A 13 6.67 3.45 -21.07
C PHE A 13 5.57 4.43 -21.50
N GLN A 14 5.92 5.42 -22.32
CA GLN A 14 4.96 6.42 -22.79
C GLN A 14 3.86 5.83 -23.67
N ILE A 15 4.20 4.89 -24.55
CA ILE A 15 3.25 4.30 -25.51
C ILE A 15 2.35 3.26 -24.84
N TYR A 16 2.91 2.39 -24.00
CA TYR A 16 2.21 1.19 -23.55
C TYR A 16 1.79 1.21 -22.09
N LEU A 17 2.57 1.83 -21.20
CA LEU A 17 2.35 1.73 -19.75
C LEU A 17 1.60 2.95 -19.20
N LYS A 18 2.01 4.16 -19.58
CA LYS A 18 1.44 5.40 -19.04
C LYS A 18 -0.05 5.55 -19.35
N THR A 19 -0.48 5.04 -20.49
CA THR A 19 -1.86 5.12 -21.00
C THR A 19 -2.64 3.83 -20.80
N TYR A 20 -2.02 2.82 -20.16
CA TYR A 20 -2.67 1.53 -19.94
C TYR A 20 -3.87 1.69 -19.01
N ILE A 21 -5.01 1.18 -19.44
CA ILE A 21 -6.21 1.05 -18.63
C ILE A 21 -6.57 -0.44 -18.64
N PRO A 22 -6.64 -1.11 -17.48
CA PRO A 22 -6.99 -2.52 -17.45
C PRO A 22 -8.42 -2.71 -17.99
N PRO A 23 -8.67 -3.81 -18.72
CA PRO A 23 -10.02 -4.11 -19.20
C PRO A 23 -10.96 -4.26 -18.00
N ASN A 24 -12.21 -3.82 -18.15
CA ASN A 24 -13.23 -3.87 -17.11
C ASN A 24 -12.87 -3.13 -15.80
N LEU A 25 -12.02 -2.09 -15.88
CA LEU A 25 -11.70 -1.25 -14.73
C LEU A 25 -12.97 -0.71 -14.06
N SER A 26 -13.23 -1.15 -12.84
CA SER A 26 -14.23 -0.58 -11.93
C SER A 26 -13.54 -0.11 -10.66
N HIS A 27 -14.02 0.98 -10.08
CA HIS A 27 -13.49 1.60 -8.87
C HIS A 27 -14.60 2.28 -8.04
N THR A 28 -15.79 1.68 -8.04
CA THR A 28 -16.97 2.17 -7.34
C THR A 28 -16.71 2.28 -5.83
N ALA A 29 -15.97 1.32 -5.25
CA ALA A 29 -15.65 1.37 -3.82
C ALA A 29 -14.67 2.53 -3.51
N PHE A 30 -13.72 2.79 -4.40
CA PHE A 30 -12.80 3.93 -4.29
C PHE A 30 -13.56 5.27 -4.30
N ASP A 31 -14.47 5.46 -5.26
CA ASP A 31 -15.25 6.70 -5.41
C ASP A 31 -16.18 6.97 -4.21
N ARG A 32 -16.71 5.92 -3.60
CA ARG A 32 -17.58 6.05 -2.40
C ARG A 32 -16.79 6.35 -1.12
N ASN A 33 -15.48 6.13 -1.11
CA ASN A 33 -14.64 6.22 0.08
C ASN A 33 -13.49 7.23 -0.08
N MET A 34 -13.72 8.36 -0.77
CA MET A 34 -12.68 9.35 -1.10
C MET A 34 -11.86 9.85 0.09
N LEU A 35 -12.44 9.91 1.30
CA LEU A 35 -11.72 10.33 2.51
C LEU A 35 -10.67 9.30 2.98
N LYS A 36 -10.82 8.03 2.58
CA LYS A 36 -9.87 6.95 2.89
C LYS A 36 -8.74 6.83 1.85
N ASN A 37 -8.74 7.67 0.80
CA ASN A 37 -7.77 7.64 -0.28
C ASN A 37 -6.73 8.77 -0.10
N ARG A 38 -5.45 8.42 -0.08
CA ARG A 38 -4.35 9.40 0.05
C ARG A 38 -4.25 10.30 -1.18
N TYR A 39 -4.47 9.73 -2.36
CA TYR A 39 -4.36 10.40 -3.65
C TYR A 39 -5.62 10.15 -4.47
N LYS A 40 -6.16 11.22 -5.07
CA LYS A 40 -7.40 11.15 -5.87
C LYS A 40 -7.19 10.54 -7.25
N ASP A 41 -5.95 10.59 -7.72
CA ASP A 41 -5.49 10.15 -9.04
C ASP A 41 -4.86 8.75 -9.02
N VAL A 42 -4.77 8.10 -7.86
CA VAL A 42 -4.32 6.71 -7.72
C VAL A 42 -5.51 5.84 -7.36
N VAL A 43 -6.10 5.22 -8.37
CA VAL A 43 -7.35 4.44 -8.25
C VAL A 43 -7.10 3.08 -7.58
N CYS A 44 -8.00 2.68 -6.67
CA CYS A 44 -8.10 1.31 -6.14
C CYS A 44 -9.12 0.53 -6.97
N ILE A 45 -8.72 -0.60 -7.54
CA ILE A 45 -9.54 -1.37 -8.49
C ILE A 45 -10.47 -2.32 -7.73
N ASP A 46 -11.76 -2.33 -8.07
CA ASP A 46 -12.77 -3.16 -7.38
C ASP A 46 -12.49 -4.66 -7.50
N GLU A 47 -12.03 -5.13 -8.66
CA GLU A 47 -11.85 -6.56 -8.95
C GLU A 47 -10.85 -7.23 -8.01
N THR A 48 -9.78 -6.52 -7.64
CA THR A 48 -8.68 -7.08 -6.85
C THR A 48 -8.53 -6.46 -5.47
N ARG A 49 -9.39 -5.49 -5.11
CA ARG A 49 -9.27 -4.82 -3.80
C ARG A 49 -9.36 -5.82 -2.65
N VAL A 50 -8.69 -5.50 -1.57
CA VAL A 50 -8.95 -6.17 -0.29
C VAL A 50 -10.31 -5.69 0.22
N VAL A 51 -11.15 -6.65 0.64
CA VAL A 51 -12.45 -6.38 1.27
C VAL A 51 -12.31 -6.67 2.76
N LEU A 52 -12.46 -5.65 3.60
CA LEU A 52 -12.41 -5.85 5.05
C LEU A 52 -13.69 -6.56 5.53
N GLN A 53 -13.51 -7.62 6.32
CA GLN A 53 -14.59 -8.39 6.92
C GLN A 53 -15.09 -7.78 8.24
N GLU A 54 -14.25 -6.96 8.86
CA GLU A 54 -14.55 -6.30 10.13
C GLU A 54 -14.41 -4.78 10.01
N GLY A 55 -15.34 -4.07 10.62
CA GLY A 55 -15.29 -2.63 10.81
C GLY A 55 -16.50 -1.87 10.29
N ASP A 56 -16.38 -0.54 10.23
CA ASP A 56 -17.49 0.35 9.90
C ASP A 56 -17.80 0.35 8.39
N CYS A 57 -16.80 0.04 7.55
CA CYS A 57 -17.00 -0.24 6.13
C CYS A 57 -15.97 -1.26 5.62
N ASP A 58 -16.27 -1.85 4.48
CA ASP A 58 -15.49 -2.94 3.85
C ASP A 58 -14.30 -2.44 3.01
N TYR A 59 -14.02 -1.13 3.04
CA TYR A 59 -13.07 -0.48 2.13
C TYR A 59 -11.75 -0.12 2.81
N ILE A 60 -10.66 -0.55 2.17
CA ILE A 60 -9.29 -0.06 2.34
C ILE A 60 -8.66 0.10 0.95
N HIS A 61 -7.82 1.12 0.76
CA HIS A 61 -7.09 1.31 -0.50
C HIS A 61 -5.90 0.34 -0.59
N ALA A 62 -6.22 -0.90 -0.92
CA ALA A 62 -5.27 -1.99 -1.08
C ALA A 62 -5.77 -2.99 -2.13
N ASN A 63 -4.88 -3.50 -2.97
CA ASN A 63 -5.18 -4.47 -4.01
C ASN A 63 -4.26 -5.70 -3.89
N HIS A 64 -4.84 -6.89 -4.09
CA HIS A 64 -4.09 -8.11 -4.28
C HIS A 64 -3.36 -8.08 -5.62
N VAL A 65 -2.05 -8.34 -5.59
CA VAL A 65 -1.21 -8.50 -6.78
C VAL A 65 -0.71 -9.93 -6.82
N ARG A 66 -0.99 -10.61 -7.94
CA ARG A 66 -0.68 -12.02 -8.15
C ARG A 66 -0.57 -12.31 -9.64
N GLY A 67 0.02 -13.46 -9.96
CA GLY A 67 0.23 -13.92 -11.33
C GLY A 67 1.67 -13.69 -11.80
N GLU A 68 1.98 -14.17 -13.00
CA GLU A 68 3.30 -14.01 -13.59
C GLU A 68 3.67 -12.52 -13.79
N PRO A 69 4.93 -12.12 -13.56
CA PRO A 69 6.10 -12.95 -13.23
C PRO A 69 6.35 -13.09 -11.71
N PHE A 70 5.36 -12.81 -10.86
CA PHE A 70 5.56 -12.78 -9.42
C PHE A 70 5.53 -14.19 -8.84
N VAL A 71 6.60 -14.55 -8.14
CA VAL A 71 6.72 -15.85 -7.45
C VAL A 71 5.72 -15.97 -6.30
N ASN A 72 5.49 -14.88 -5.58
CA ASN A 72 4.58 -14.83 -4.44
C ASN A 72 3.51 -13.75 -4.65
N PRO A 73 2.26 -13.99 -4.23
CA PRO A 73 1.26 -12.94 -4.16
C PRO A 73 1.62 -11.93 -3.07
N PHE A 74 1.26 -10.68 -3.27
CA PHE A 74 1.43 -9.61 -2.28
C PHE A 74 0.25 -8.65 -2.34
N ILE A 75 0.19 -7.74 -1.37
CA ILE A 75 -0.79 -6.68 -1.33
C ILE A 75 -0.05 -5.36 -1.57
N CYS A 76 -0.46 -4.63 -2.59
CA CYS A 76 -0.07 -3.23 -2.74
C CYS A 76 -1.11 -2.36 -2.05
N THR A 77 -0.66 -1.49 -1.15
CA THR A 77 -1.52 -0.56 -0.40
C THR A 77 -0.87 0.81 -0.35
N GLN A 78 -1.69 1.87 -0.24
CA GLN A 78 -1.18 3.19 0.09
C GLN A 78 -0.54 3.20 1.49
N GLY A 79 0.35 4.17 1.75
CA GLY A 79 0.81 4.46 3.11
C GLY A 79 -0.39 4.85 4.01
N PRO A 80 -0.63 4.17 5.15
CA PRO A 80 -1.78 4.41 6.01
C PRO A 80 -1.99 5.89 6.35
N LEU A 81 -3.24 6.32 6.42
CA LEU A 81 -3.64 7.63 6.92
C LEU A 81 -3.96 7.53 8.43
N PRO A 82 -3.97 8.64 9.18
CA PRO A 82 -4.42 8.62 10.57
C PRO A 82 -5.79 7.96 10.75
N MET A 83 -6.71 8.19 9.81
CA MET A 83 -8.06 7.62 9.85
C MET A 83 -8.18 6.18 9.31
N THR A 84 -7.15 5.65 8.65
CA THR A 84 -7.17 4.29 8.06
C THR A 84 -6.16 3.35 8.71
N VAL A 85 -5.44 3.79 9.75
CA VAL A 85 -4.43 2.95 10.42
C VAL A 85 -5.05 1.72 11.10
N ASN A 86 -6.25 1.86 11.65
CA ASN A 86 -7.00 0.75 12.23
C ASN A 86 -7.45 -0.25 11.14
N ASP A 87 -7.91 0.26 10.00
CA ASP A 87 -8.28 -0.55 8.84
C ASP A 87 -7.05 -1.30 8.29
N PHE A 88 -5.88 -0.64 8.25
CA PHE A 88 -4.62 -1.26 7.85
C PHE A 88 -4.27 -2.45 8.75
N TRP A 89 -4.29 -2.29 10.07
CA TRP A 89 -4.02 -3.41 10.97
C TRP A 89 -5.09 -4.50 10.90
N THR A 90 -6.36 -4.14 10.67
CA THR A 90 -7.44 -5.12 10.41
C THR A 90 -7.11 -5.96 9.18
N MET A 91 -6.70 -5.33 8.07
CA MET A 91 -6.25 -6.02 6.86
C MET A 91 -5.08 -6.97 7.14
N ILE A 92 -4.04 -6.50 7.84
CA ILE A 92 -2.84 -7.31 8.14
C ILE A 92 -3.21 -8.58 8.89
N MET A 93 -4.09 -8.47 9.89
CA MET A 93 -4.54 -9.61 10.68
C MET A 93 -5.45 -10.55 9.87
N GLN A 94 -6.40 -9.98 9.12
CA GLN A 94 -7.32 -10.73 8.26
C GLN A 94 -6.57 -11.56 7.20
N GLU A 95 -5.64 -10.93 6.49
CA GLU A 95 -4.87 -11.53 5.41
C GLU A 95 -3.66 -12.34 5.91
N LYS A 96 -3.49 -12.42 7.24
CA LYS A 96 -2.39 -13.16 7.92
C LYS A 96 -1.01 -12.73 7.41
N VAL A 97 -0.84 -11.43 7.16
CA VAL A 97 0.41 -10.88 6.63
C VAL A 97 1.53 -11.03 7.66
N SER A 98 2.63 -11.66 7.25
CA SER A 98 3.80 -11.86 8.11
C SER A 98 4.90 -10.81 7.91
N ASN A 99 4.93 -10.15 6.74
CA ASN A 99 5.97 -9.20 6.37
C ASN A 99 5.34 -7.93 5.79
N ILE A 100 5.76 -6.77 6.29
CA ILE A 100 5.37 -5.45 5.76
C ILE A 100 6.65 -4.80 5.24
N VAL A 101 6.66 -4.44 3.95
CA VAL A 101 7.78 -3.74 3.32
C VAL A 101 7.35 -2.29 3.05
N MET A 102 7.95 -1.35 3.76
CA MET A 102 7.67 0.08 3.59
C MET A 102 8.75 0.73 2.72
N LEU A 103 8.34 1.32 1.60
CA LEU A 103 9.24 1.90 0.58
C LEU A 103 9.29 3.43 0.61
N CYS A 104 8.89 4.05 1.72
CA CYS A 104 8.92 5.50 1.90
C CYS A 104 9.21 5.84 3.36
N ASN A 105 9.66 7.07 3.61
CA ASN A 105 9.67 7.62 4.96
C ASN A 105 8.27 8.11 5.35
N VAL A 106 8.02 8.32 6.65
CA VAL A 106 6.76 8.94 7.13
C VAL A 106 6.56 10.33 6.50
N MET A 107 7.65 11.08 6.38
CA MET A 107 7.70 12.40 5.76
C MET A 107 8.86 12.47 4.77
N GLU A 108 8.60 13.06 3.60
CA GLU A 108 9.60 13.28 2.55
C GLU A 108 9.42 14.68 1.97
N ALA A 109 10.50 15.46 1.88
CA ALA A 109 10.46 16.84 1.38
C ALA A 109 9.33 17.68 2.02
N GLY A 110 9.12 17.53 3.33
CA GLY A 110 8.09 18.23 4.10
C GLY A 110 6.65 17.76 3.88
N LYS A 111 6.43 16.68 3.11
CA LYS A 111 5.11 16.11 2.84
C LYS A 111 4.94 14.77 3.56
N ASN A 112 3.80 14.59 4.23
CA ASN A 112 3.44 13.31 4.84
C ASN A 112 3.14 12.26 3.77
N LYS A 113 3.90 11.17 3.77
CA LYS A 113 3.75 10.02 2.85
C LYS A 113 3.09 8.83 3.50
N CYS A 114 3.26 8.69 4.81
CA CYS A 114 2.72 7.58 5.58
C CYS A 114 2.40 8.05 7.01
N PHE A 115 1.45 7.40 7.68
CA PHE A 115 1.27 7.55 9.12
C PHE A 115 2.22 6.61 9.87
N GLN A 116 2.59 6.96 11.10
CA GLN A 116 3.40 6.12 11.99
C GLN A 116 2.53 4.98 12.52
N TYR A 117 2.41 3.89 11.76
CA TYR A 117 1.54 2.76 12.07
C TYR A 117 2.20 1.68 12.95
N TRP A 118 3.41 1.92 13.44
CA TRP A 118 4.17 1.00 14.30
C TRP A 118 4.84 1.75 15.46
N PRO A 119 5.09 1.08 16.61
CA PRO A 119 5.93 1.62 17.68
C PRO A 119 7.37 1.86 17.21
N GLN A 120 7.91 3.06 17.46
CA GLN A 120 9.26 3.42 16.99
C GLN A 120 10.38 2.88 17.90
N GLU A 121 10.11 2.81 19.20
CA GLU A 121 11.10 2.45 20.21
C GLU A 121 10.96 0.97 20.61
N VAL A 122 12.08 0.26 20.71
CA VAL A 122 12.10 -1.15 21.15
C VAL A 122 11.46 -1.27 22.55
N GLY A 123 10.61 -2.27 22.72
CA GLY A 123 9.87 -2.52 23.96
C GLY A 123 8.61 -1.67 24.11
N THR A 124 8.40 -0.65 23.27
CA THR A 124 7.15 0.11 23.26
C THR A 124 6.08 -0.59 22.45
N SER A 125 4.82 -0.29 22.80
CA SER A 125 3.65 -0.86 22.15
C SER A 125 2.63 0.22 21.81
N LEU A 126 1.93 0.01 20.70
CA LEU A 126 0.76 0.80 20.29
C LEU A 126 -0.42 -0.13 20.08
N THR A 127 -1.63 0.36 20.35
CA THR A 127 -2.86 -0.40 20.11
C THR A 127 -3.61 0.19 18.93
N PHE A 128 -3.92 -0.65 17.94
CA PHE A 128 -4.70 -0.28 16.76
C PHE A 128 -5.93 -1.16 16.66
N ARG A 129 -7.13 -0.59 16.79
CA ARG A 129 -8.42 -1.34 16.81
C ARG A 129 -8.47 -2.53 17.79
N GLY A 130 -7.66 -2.51 18.86
CA GLY A 130 -7.54 -3.61 19.82
C GLY A 130 -6.37 -4.57 19.56
N TYR A 131 -5.69 -4.48 18.42
CA TYR A 131 -4.45 -5.20 18.14
C TYR A 131 -3.28 -4.50 18.82
N LEU A 132 -2.55 -5.23 19.67
CA LEU A 132 -1.33 -4.74 20.30
C LEU A 132 -0.13 -4.97 19.36
N CYS A 133 0.45 -3.90 18.87
CA CYS A 133 1.68 -3.92 18.08
C CYS A 133 2.85 -3.54 19.00
N THR A 134 3.82 -4.43 19.17
CA THR A 134 5.01 -4.23 20.02
C THR A 134 6.28 -4.28 19.19
N GLN A 135 7.16 -3.29 19.36
CA GLN A 135 8.46 -3.31 18.71
C GLN A 135 9.40 -4.23 19.47
N ILE A 136 9.68 -5.42 18.92
CA ILE A 136 10.54 -6.40 19.58
C ILE A 136 12.02 -6.26 19.18
N LEU A 137 12.29 -5.80 17.96
CA LEU A 137 13.64 -5.68 17.40
C LEU A 137 13.70 -4.44 16.51
N PHE A 138 14.80 -3.68 16.58
CA PHE A 138 15.05 -2.56 15.70
C PHE A 138 16.14 -2.94 14.70
N ASN A 139 15.74 -3.29 13.49
CA ASN A 139 16.64 -3.41 12.34
C ASN A 139 16.25 -2.33 11.34
N PHE A 140 16.89 -1.17 11.45
CA PHE A 140 16.77 -0.12 10.46
C PHE A 140 17.79 -0.38 9.36
N VAL A 141 17.32 -0.69 8.16
CA VAL A 141 18.15 -0.63 6.96
C VAL A 141 17.68 0.61 6.21
N SER A 142 18.26 1.78 6.53
CA SER A 142 18.19 2.89 5.59
C SER A 142 19.09 2.57 4.41
N SER A 143 18.53 2.65 3.21
CA SER A 143 19.34 3.11 2.08
C SER A 143 19.63 4.59 2.35
N GLU A 144 20.72 4.89 3.02
CA GLU A 144 21.31 6.23 2.92
C GLU A 144 21.77 6.39 1.46
N GLU A 145 21.17 7.35 0.75
CA GLU A 145 21.78 8.02 -0.41
C GLU A 145 22.52 9.27 0.07
#